data_AF-A0A8B6D8H2-F1
#
_entry.id   AF-A0A8B6D8H2-F1
#
_cell.length_a   1.000
_cell.length_b   1.000
_cell.length_c   1.000
_cell.angle_alpha   90.00
_cell.angle_beta   90.00
_cell.angle_gamma   90.00
#
_symmetry.space_group_name_H-M   'P 1'
#
loop_
_entity.id
_entity.type
_entity.pdbx_description
1 polymer ?
#
loop_
_entity_poly.entity_id
_entity_poly.type
_entity_poly.pdbx_seq_one_letter_code
_entity_poly.pdbx_strand_id
1 'polypeptide(L)'
;MTTEPTTSEMTTVPTTSEMTTEPTTSEMTTVPTTSEMTTVPTTSEMTTEPTTSEMTTEPTTSKMITVPTTSDMTTEPTTSDDDYSTNNI
;
A
#
# COMPACT_ATOMS: atom_id res chain seq x y z
N MET A 1 -1.25 -13.27 -2.68
CA MET A 1 -0.03 -14.03 -2.31
C MET A 1 0.39 -13.59 -0.91
N THR A 2 0.83 -14.49 -0.03
CA THR A 2 1.25 -14.14 1.36
C THR A 2 2.75 -14.36 1.52
N THR A 3 3.48 -13.34 1.97
CA THR A 3 4.93 -13.43 2.19
C THR A 3 5.35 -12.71 3.48
N GLU A 4 6.25 -13.32 4.25
CA GLU A 4 6.83 -12.78 5.50
C GLU A 4 8.35 -12.56 5.38
N PRO A 5 8.83 -11.71 4.45
CA PRO A 5 10.26 -11.45 4.35
C PRO A 5 10.69 -10.43 5.41
N THR A 6 11.93 -10.46 5.90
CA THR A 6 12.41 -9.40 6.82
C THR A 6 12.40 -8.02 6.15
N THR A 7 12.67 -7.99 4.84
CA THR A 7 12.61 -6.80 3.99
C THR A 7 11.89 -7.16 2.70
N SER A 8 10.93 -6.34 2.29
CA SER A 8 10.22 -6.50 1.01
C SER A 8 10.45 -5.26 0.16
N GLU A 9 11.00 -5.43 -1.03
CA GLU A 9 11.07 -4.39 -2.06
C GLU A 9 10.31 -4.89 -3.29
N MET A 10 9.28 -4.18 -3.72
CA MET A 10 8.39 -4.65 -4.78
C MET A 10 7.99 -3.51 -5.71
N THR A 11 8.14 -3.73 -7.02
CA THR A 11 7.58 -2.86 -8.06
C THR A 11 6.74 -3.70 -9.01
N THR A 12 5.45 -3.39 -9.15
CA THR A 12 4.54 -4.13 -10.05
C THR A 12 3.52 -3.27 -10.76
N VAL A 13 3.12 -3.71 -11.97
CA VAL A 13 2.10 -3.07 -12.81
C VAL A 13 1.11 -4.13 -13.34
N PRO A 14 0.39 -4.84 -12.45
CA PRO A 14 -0.55 -5.87 -12.89
C PRO A 14 -1.91 -5.25 -13.24
N THR A 15 -2.75 -5.90 -14.03
CA THR A 15 -4.15 -5.42 -14.20
C THR A 15 -4.92 -5.51 -12.88
N THR A 16 -4.70 -6.59 -12.12
CA THR A 16 -5.30 -6.85 -10.80
C THR A 16 -4.22 -7.32 -9.84
N SER A 17 -4.20 -6.79 -8.62
CA SER A 17 -3.26 -7.18 -7.57
C SER A 17 -4.00 -7.54 -6.29
N GLU A 18 -3.70 -8.72 -5.74
CA GLU A 18 -4.14 -9.18 -4.40
C GLU A 18 -2.92 -9.62 -3.59
N MET A 19 -2.52 -8.80 -2.61
CA MET A 19 -1.27 -8.98 -1.87
C MET A 19 -1.46 -8.87 -0.37
N THR A 20 -0.83 -9.79 0.36
CA THR A 20 -0.70 -9.73 1.82
C THR A 20 0.78 -9.84 2.16
N THR A 21 1.35 -8.84 2.85
CA THR A 21 2.77 -8.85 3.21
C THR A 21 2.99 -8.39 4.64
N GLU A 22 3.86 -9.08 5.36
CA GLU A 22 4.18 -8.77 6.76
C GLU A 22 5.71 -8.66 6.98
N PRO A 23 6.39 -7.67 6.37
CA PRO A 23 7.83 -7.53 6.54
C PRO A 23 8.21 -6.65 7.72
N THR A 24 9.45 -6.71 8.23
CA THR A 24 9.91 -5.67 9.17
C THR A 24 10.01 -4.31 8.46
N THR A 25 10.51 -4.30 7.23
CA THR A 25 10.60 -3.11 6.38
C THR A 25 9.99 -3.39 5.00
N SER A 26 9.11 -2.51 4.53
CA SER A 26 8.47 -2.60 3.21
C SER A 26 8.74 -1.36 2.37
N GLU A 27 9.16 -1.54 1.13
CA GLU A 27 9.15 -0.52 0.09
C GLU A 27 8.36 -1.06 -1.11
N MET A 28 7.23 -0.45 -1.42
CA MET A 28 6.34 -0.93 -2.48
C MET A 28 5.91 0.16 -3.43
N THR A 29 5.99 -0.14 -4.73
CA THR A 29 5.39 0.66 -5.80
C THR A 29 4.46 -0.21 -6.64
N THR A 30 3.17 0.11 -6.67
CA THR A 30 2.17 -0.69 -7.40
C THR A 30 1.24 0.20 -8.24
N VAL A 31 1.11 -0.11 -9.53
CA VAL A 31 0.24 0.66 -10.45
C VAL A 31 -0.77 -0.27 -11.14
N PRO A 32 -1.79 -0.78 -10.42
CA PRO A 32 -2.75 -1.69 -11.03
C PRO A 32 -4.01 -0.99 -11.55
N THR A 33 -4.86 -1.70 -12.30
CA THR A 33 -6.22 -1.18 -12.52
C THR A 33 -7.06 -1.39 -11.27
N THR A 34 -6.98 -2.57 -10.65
CA THR A 34 -7.65 -2.90 -9.39
C THR A 34 -6.65 -3.45 -8.38
N SER A 35 -6.68 -2.95 -7.14
CA SER A 35 -5.79 -3.40 -6.07
C SER A 35 -6.54 -3.77 -4.81
N GLU A 36 -6.21 -4.90 -4.22
CA GLU A 36 -6.53 -5.28 -2.84
C GLU A 36 -5.22 -5.59 -2.13
N MET A 37 -4.86 -4.79 -1.12
CA MET A 37 -3.59 -4.96 -0.42
C MET A 37 -3.73 -4.88 1.10
N THR A 38 -3.04 -5.78 1.78
CA THR A 38 -2.83 -5.74 3.22
C THR A 38 -1.34 -5.78 3.52
N THR A 39 -0.82 -4.76 4.20
CA THR A 39 0.61 -4.66 4.52
C THR A 39 0.79 -4.31 6.00
N VAL A 40 1.49 -5.15 6.76
CA VAL A 40 1.67 -4.95 8.21
C VAL A 40 3.17 -4.90 8.57
N PRO A 41 3.89 -3.80 8.25
CA PRO A 41 5.31 -3.72 8.52
C PRO A 41 5.67 -2.92 9.77
N THR A 42 6.90 -3.01 10.26
CA THR A 42 7.34 -2.00 11.26
C THR A 42 7.57 -0.65 10.59
N THR A 43 8.21 -0.64 9.42
CA THR A 43 8.42 0.56 8.60
C THR A 43 7.93 0.34 7.18
N SER A 44 7.15 1.28 6.64
CA SER A 44 6.59 1.20 5.29
C SER A 44 6.85 2.46 4.48
N GLU A 45 7.31 2.30 3.25
CA GLU A 45 7.19 3.30 2.19
C GLU A 45 6.36 2.72 1.04
N MET A 46 5.20 3.29 0.77
CA MET A 46 4.29 2.78 -0.26
C MET A 46 3.86 3.88 -1.24
N THR A 47 3.92 3.55 -2.53
CA THR A 47 3.33 4.32 -3.62
C THR A 47 2.37 3.43 -4.40
N THR A 48 1.09 3.80 -4.45
CA THR A 48 0.07 3.03 -5.16
C THR A 48 -0.77 3.93 -6.06
N GLU A 49 -0.86 3.61 -7.36
CA GLU A 49 -1.64 4.39 -8.33
C GLU A 49 -2.69 3.51 -9.04
N PRO A 50 -3.75 3.07 -8.32
CA PRO A 50 -4.77 2.20 -8.88
C PRO A 50 -5.92 2.98 -9.55
N THR A 51 -6.72 2.35 -10.42
CA THR A 51 -8.03 2.93 -10.77
C THR A 51 -9.03 2.71 -9.63
N THR A 52 -9.11 1.48 -9.12
CA THR A 52 -9.93 1.09 -7.96
C THR A 52 -9.07 0.40 -6.92
N SER A 53 -9.27 0.71 -5.64
CA SER A 53 -8.44 0.08 -4.61
C SER A 53 -9.12 -0.11 -3.26
N GLU A 54 -8.77 -1.22 -2.63
CA GLU A 54 -8.97 -1.49 -1.21
C GLU A 54 -7.58 -1.70 -0.59
N MET A 55 -7.18 -0.88 0.37
CA MET A 55 -5.90 -1.09 1.07
C MET A 55 -6.06 -0.98 2.57
N THR A 56 -5.40 -1.90 3.27
CA THR A 56 -5.18 -1.85 4.71
C THR A 56 -3.69 -1.83 4.98
N THR A 57 -3.20 -0.89 5.77
CA THR A 57 -1.79 -0.86 6.18
C THR A 57 -1.63 -0.45 7.63
N GLU A 58 -0.90 -1.25 8.40
CA GLU A 58 -0.76 -1.07 9.85
C GLU A 58 0.72 -0.99 10.27
N PRO A 59 1.43 0.11 9.96
CA PRO A 59 2.84 0.22 10.27
C PRO A 59 3.15 0.91 11.60
N THR A 60 4.35 0.71 12.16
CA THR A 60 4.81 1.61 13.23
C THR A 60 5.16 2.98 12.63
N THR A 61 5.87 3.01 11.51
CA THR A 61 6.22 4.23 10.77
C THR A 61 5.86 4.10 9.30
N SER A 62 5.17 5.08 8.74
CA SER A 62 4.80 5.09 7.31
C SER A 62 5.11 6.38 6.58
N LYS A 63 5.39 6.20 5.29
CA LYS A 63 5.17 7.18 4.24
C LYS A 63 4.30 6.58 3.16
N MET A 64 3.17 7.21 2.85
CA MET A 64 2.21 6.71 1.88
C MET A 64 1.83 7.76 0.84
N ILE A 65 1.83 7.33 -0.42
CA ILE A 65 1.28 8.06 -1.55
C ILE A 65 0.28 7.14 -2.26
N THR A 66 -0.98 7.52 -2.28
CA THR A 66 -2.04 6.74 -2.94
C THR A 66 -2.89 7.65 -3.83
N VAL A 67 -3.02 7.30 -5.11
CA VAL A 67 -3.78 8.10 -6.09
C VAL A 67 -4.82 7.24 -6.81
N PRO A 68 -5.93 6.87 -6.13
CA PRO A 68 -6.98 6.03 -6.70
C PRO A 68 -8.04 6.87 -7.43
N THR A 69 -8.79 6.33 -8.40
CA THR A 69 -10.06 6.97 -8.86
C THR A 69 -11.23 6.65 -7.94
N THR A 70 -11.23 5.44 -7.36
CA THR A 70 -12.21 4.99 -6.35
C THR A 70 -11.47 4.20 -5.27
N SER A 71 -11.75 4.46 -4.00
CA SER A 71 -10.97 3.84 -2.92
C SER A 71 -11.66 3.66 -1.58
N ASP A 72 -11.32 2.54 -0.93
CA ASP A 72 -11.49 2.30 0.49
C ASP A 72 -10.11 2.05 1.14
N MET A 73 -9.63 3.04 1.91
CA MET A 73 -8.27 3.02 2.50
C MET A 73 -8.34 3.05 4.02
N THR A 74 -7.61 2.14 4.66
CA THR A 74 -7.37 2.16 6.10
C THR A 74 -5.88 2.14 6.37
N THR A 75 -5.38 3.15 7.08
CA THR A 75 -3.98 3.22 7.49
C THR A 75 -3.92 3.56 8.97
N GLU A 76 -3.26 2.71 9.76
CA GLU A 76 -3.13 2.90 11.22
C GLU A 76 -1.66 2.97 11.67
N PRO A 77 -0.98 4.10 11.44
CA PRO A 77 0.41 4.28 11.81
C PRO A 77 0.59 4.91 13.19
N THR A 78 1.63 4.48 13.93
CA THR A 78 2.01 5.20 15.16
C THR A 78 2.75 6.52 14.87
N THR A 79 3.33 6.65 13.68
CA THR A 79 3.98 7.87 13.16
C THR A 79 3.84 7.88 11.64
N SER A 80 3.30 8.96 11.05
CA SER A 80 2.99 9.00 9.62
C SER A 80 3.28 10.34 8.95
N ASP A 81 3.74 10.25 7.71
CA ASP A 81 3.65 11.28 6.68
C ASP A 81 2.73 10.75 5.57
N ASP A 82 1.44 11.14 5.64
CA ASP A 82 0.41 10.70 4.70
C ASP A 82 0.06 11.81 3.69
N ASP A 83 0.15 11.50 2.39
CA ASP A 83 -0.39 12.34 1.31
C ASP A 83 -1.52 11.61 0.58
N TYR A 84 -2.74 11.77 1.10
CA TYR A 84 -3.97 11.26 0.47
C TYR A 84 -4.52 12.30 -0.51
N SER A 85 -4.09 12.23 -1.78
CA SER A 85 -4.73 13.01 -2.83
C SER A 85 -6.08 12.36 -3.18
N THR A 86 -7.16 12.84 -2.58
CA THR A 86 -8.52 12.40 -2.90
C THR A 86 -8.83 12.80 -4.36
N ASN A 87 -8.79 11.87 -5.31
CA ASN A 87 -9.35 12.12 -6.64
C ASN A 87 -10.88 12.16 -6.51
N ASN A 88 -11.39 13.34 -6.19
CA ASN A 88 -12.81 13.62 -6.19
C ASN A 88 -13.28 13.76 -7.64
N ILE A 89 -13.87 12.69 -8.19
CA ILE A 89 -14.65 12.70 -9.45
C ILE A 89 -16.05 12.16 -9.15
#